data_AF-A0A9Q9JDR5-F1
#
_entry.id   AF-A0A9Q9JDR5-F1
#
_cell.length_a   1.000
_cell.length_b   1.000
_cell.length_c   1.000
_cell.angle_alpha   90.00
_cell.angle_beta   90.00
_cell.angle_gamma   90.00
#
_symmetry.space_group_name_H-M   'P 1'
#
loop_
_entity.id
_entity.type
_entity.pdbx_description
1 polymer ?
#
loop_
_entity_poly.entity_id
_entity_poly.type
_entity_poly.pdbx_seq_one_letter_code
_entity_poly.pdbx_strand_id
1 'polypeptide(L)'
;MQDCVSEKPNVNLLQQADEEDRSSEELAEEIEGELVENPAVLERLLERPQIKMLISQSSFRGPIPPPAMLREYNEIVKDGAEQIMTRSEKEQAHRHGLQNKTVTGNIDKDKRGQWMAFIITVLILVIATIFAWKGNTVFAGTLITIDLIGLASVFIMGRTSSPQRKPKNDEED
;
A
#
# COMPACT_ATOMS: atom_id res chain seq x y z
N MET A 1 11.20 -19.73 43.70
CA MET A 1 11.02 -20.04 42.27
C MET A 1 9.52 -20.19 42.08
N GLN A 2 8.89 -19.13 41.56
CA GLN A 2 7.46 -19.08 41.22
C GLN A 2 7.38 -19.52 39.75
N ASP A 3 6.69 -20.62 39.47
CA ASP A 3 6.49 -21.09 38.10
C ASP A 3 5.37 -20.31 37.42
N CYS A 4 5.69 -19.71 36.26
CA CYS A 4 4.76 -19.04 35.37
C CYS A 4 3.77 -20.05 34.75
N VAL A 5 2.47 -19.85 35.02
CA VAL A 5 1.39 -20.49 34.26
C VAL A 5 1.34 -19.85 32.88
N SER A 6 1.67 -20.63 31.85
CA SER A 6 1.55 -20.26 30.44
C SER A 6 0.10 -20.43 29.98
N GLU A 7 -0.59 -19.31 29.77
CA GLU A 7 -1.94 -19.25 29.20
C GLU A 7 -1.83 -19.53 27.69
N LYS A 8 -2.26 -20.72 27.26
CA LYS A 8 -2.27 -21.11 25.85
C LYS A 8 -3.37 -20.36 25.09
N PRO A 9 -3.14 -19.92 23.85
CA PRO A 9 -4.19 -19.30 23.04
C PRO A 9 -5.29 -20.32 22.73
N ASN A 10 -6.54 -19.92 22.90
CA ASN A 10 -7.71 -20.78 22.71
C ASN A 10 -7.96 -20.99 21.20
N VAL A 11 -7.48 -22.12 20.68
CA VAL A 11 -7.52 -22.53 19.25
C VAL A 11 -8.95 -22.69 18.71
N ASN A 12 -9.96 -22.74 19.58
CA ASN A 12 -11.35 -22.99 19.21
C ASN A 12 -12.01 -21.80 18.47
N LEU A 13 -11.58 -20.56 18.75
CA LEU A 13 -12.18 -19.36 18.14
C LEU A 13 -11.84 -19.17 16.65
N LEU A 14 -10.64 -19.58 16.22
CA LEU A 14 -10.24 -19.50 14.80
C LEU A 14 -10.90 -20.60 13.97
N GLN A 15 -11.10 -21.77 14.59
CA GLN A 15 -11.68 -22.93 13.91
C GLN A 15 -13.20 -22.81 13.74
N GLN A 16 -13.88 -22.10 14.66
CA GLN A 16 -15.29 -21.76 14.52
C GLN A 16 -15.54 -20.69 13.45
N ALA A 17 -14.62 -19.72 13.28
CA ALA A 17 -14.73 -18.70 12.24
C ALA A 17 -14.53 -19.30 10.82
N ASP A 18 -13.55 -20.19 10.65
CA ASP A 18 -13.27 -20.87 9.38
C ASP A 18 -14.32 -21.91 8.95
N GLU A 19 -15.16 -22.38 9.88
CA GLU A 19 -16.30 -23.29 9.59
C GLU A 19 -17.59 -22.51 9.30
N GLU A 20 -17.83 -21.39 9.98
CA GLU A 20 -18.96 -20.49 9.68
C GLU A 20 -18.81 -19.82 8.31
N ASP A 21 -17.60 -19.34 7.95
CA ASP A 21 -17.36 -18.72 6.64
C ASP A 21 -17.57 -19.73 5.50
N ARG A 22 -16.96 -20.92 5.56
CA ARG A 22 -17.14 -21.96 4.54
C ARG A 22 -18.59 -22.44 4.39
N SER A 23 -19.32 -22.57 5.49
CA SER A 23 -20.74 -22.93 5.45
C SER A 23 -21.61 -21.82 4.84
N SER A 24 -21.19 -20.57 4.97
CA SER A 24 -21.91 -19.42 4.41
C SER A 24 -21.63 -19.22 2.92
N GLU A 25 -20.43 -19.56 2.45
CA GLU A 25 -20.04 -19.56 1.03
C GLU A 25 -20.75 -20.67 0.25
N GLU A 26 -20.80 -21.90 0.79
CA GLU A 26 -21.50 -23.03 0.15
C GLU A 26 -23.01 -22.74 0.02
N LEU A 27 -23.60 -22.10 1.03
CA LEU A 27 -24.99 -21.65 0.99
C LEU A 27 -25.22 -20.52 -0.03
N ALA A 28 -24.24 -19.64 -0.21
CA ALA A 28 -24.31 -18.57 -1.20
C ALA A 28 -24.25 -19.12 -2.64
N GLU A 29 -23.37 -20.08 -2.91
CA GLU A 29 -23.24 -20.71 -4.22
C GLU A 29 -24.50 -21.51 -4.60
N GLU A 30 -25.12 -22.21 -3.65
CA GLU A 30 -26.41 -22.89 -3.84
C GLU A 30 -27.55 -21.89 -4.18
N ILE A 31 -27.61 -20.77 -3.45
CA ILE A 31 -28.59 -19.70 -3.71
C ILE A 31 -28.36 -19.09 -5.09
N GLU A 32 -27.10 -18.85 -5.49
CA GLU A 32 -26.75 -18.33 -6.81
C GLU A 32 -27.14 -19.28 -7.93
N GLY A 33 -26.87 -20.59 -7.77
CA GLY A 33 -27.30 -21.62 -8.71
C GLY A 33 -28.82 -21.64 -8.91
N GLU A 34 -29.59 -21.55 -7.83
CA GLU A 34 -31.06 -21.56 -7.89
C GLU A 34 -31.64 -20.23 -8.44
N LEU A 35 -30.93 -19.11 -8.27
CA LEU A 35 -31.29 -17.81 -8.85
C LEU A 35 -31.11 -17.78 -10.38
N VAL A 36 -30.13 -18.50 -10.93
CA VAL A 36 -29.91 -18.62 -12.38
C VAL A 36 -30.99 -19.47 -13.04
N GLU A 37 -31.46 -20.51 -12.35
CA GLU A 37 -32.50 -21.41 -12.86
C GLU A 37 -33.92 -20.82 -12.77
N ASN A 38 -34.20 -19.96 -11.78
CA ASN A 38 -35.53 -19.37 -11.61
C ASN A 38 -35.51 -17.89 -11.15
N PRO A 39 -35.51 -16.93 -12.09
CA PRO A 39 -35.45 -15.50 -11.75
C PRO A 39 -36.68 -15.00 -10.97
N ALA A 40 -37.79 -15.75 -10.95
CA ALA A 40 -38.98 -15.39 -10.17
C ALA A 40 -38.80 -15.61 -8.66
N VAL A 41 -37.81 -16.41 -8.23
CA VAL A 41 -37.47 -16.58 -6.81
C VAL A 41 -36.83 -15.30 -6.27
N LEU A 42 -35.97 -14.66 -7.07
CA LEU A 42 -35.37 -13.38 -6.75
C LEU A 42 -36.44 -12.30 -6.52
N GLU A 43 -37.47 -12.23 -7.37
CA GLU A 43 -38.58 -11.29 -7.20
C GLU A 43 -39.33 -11.51 -5.86
N ARG A 44 -39.60 -12.76 -5.49
CA ARG A 44 -40.24 -13.09 -4.20
C ARG A 44 -39.37 -12.79 -2.99
N LEU A 45 -38.05 -12.89 -3.13
CA LEU A 45 -37.09 -12.53 -2.09
C LEU A 45 -37.01 -11.00 -1.95
N LEU A 46 -36.99 -10.23 -3.04
CA LEU A 46 -37.03 -8.77 -3.00
C LEU A 46 -38.34 -8.21 -2.41
N GLU A 47 -39.44 -8.96 -2.49
CA GLU A 47 -40.71 -8.60 -1.83
C GLU A 47 -40.70 -8.84 -0.31
N ARG A 48 -39.72 -9.57 0.23
CA ARG A 48 -39.58 -9.73 1.68
C ARG A 48 -39.16 -8.38 2.30
N PRO A 49 -39.87 -7.88 3.32
CA PRO A 49 -39.57 -6.56 3.91
C PRO A 49 -38.16 -6.48 4.50
N GLN A 50 -37.63 -7.61 4.97
CA GLN A 50 -36.26 -7.70 5.53
C GLN A 50 -35.19 -7.52 4.45
N ILE A 51 -35.37 -8.14 3.28
CA ILE A 51 -34.43 -8.07 2.15
C ILE A 51 -34.52 -6.70 1.46
N LYS A 52 -35.73 -6.16 1.31
CA LYS A 52 -35.95 -4.82 0.76
C LYS A 52 -35.27 -3.71 1.58
N MET A 53 -35.26 -3.83 2.91
CA MET A 53 -34.58 -2.89 3.80
C MET A 53 -33.05 -2.99 3.69
N LEU A 54 -32.51 -4.20 3.48
CA LEU A 54 -31.09 -4.43 3.25
C LEU A 54 -30.62 -3.84 1.91
N ILE A 55 -31.40 -4.03 0.84
CA ILE A 55 -31.07 -3.53 -0.51
C ILE A 55 -31.31 -2.01 -0.64
N SER A 56 -32.26 -1.45 0.10
CA SER A 56 -32.54 0.00 0.07
C SER A 56 -31.42 0.84 0.69
N GLN A 57 -30.39 0.24 1.31
CA GLN A 57 -29.17 0.94 1.66
C GLN A 57 -28.28 1.12 0.42
N SER A 58 -28.59 2.12 -0.41
CA SER A 58 -27.66 2.53 -1.46
C SER A 58 -26.42 3.17 -0.82
N SER A 59 -25.38 2.38 -0.59
CA SER A 59 -24.08 2.90 -0.13
C SER A 59 -23.26 3.26 -1.37
N PHE A 60 -22.97 4.55 -1.54
CA PHE A 60 -22.05 4.99 -2.57
C PHE A 60 -20.66 5.17 -1.97
N ARG A 61 -19.68 4.44 -2.49
CA ARG A 61 -18.26 4.62 -2.18
C ARG A 61 -17.51 5.00 -3.44
N GLY A 62 -17.10 6.27 -3.50
CA GLY A 62 -16.32 6.78 -4.61
C GLY A 62 -15.95 8.26 -4.39
N PRO A 63 -14.92 8.75 -5.10
CA PRO A 63 -14.49 10.15 -4.97
C PRO A 63 -15.50 11.16 -5.50
N ILE A 64 -16.46 10.71 -6.33
CA ILE A 64 -17.47 11.54 -6.99
C ILE A 64 -18.78 10.75 -7.01
N PRO A 65 -19.91 11.31 -6.54
CA PRO A 65 -21.20 10.62 -6.57
C PRO A 65 -21.69 10.35 -8.02
N PRO A 66 -22.58 9.38 -8.22
CA PRO A 66 -23.09 9.05 -9.55
C PRO A 66 -23.79 10.24 -10.22
N PRO A 67 -23.82 10.32 -11.56
CA PRO A 67 -24.44 11.43 -12.29
C PRO A 67 -25.91 11.68 -11.93
N ALA A 68 -26.66 10.60 -11.67
CA ALA A 68 -28.06 10.70 -11.23
C ALA A 68 -28.19 11.44 -9.89
N MET A 69 -27.34 11.12 -8.92
CA MET A 69 -27.31 11.74 -7.60
C MET A 69 -26.79 13.19 -7.66
N LEU A 70 -25.82 13.48 -8.54
CA LEU A 70 -25.34 14.85 -8.77
C LEU A 70 -26.46 15.78 -9.26
N ARG A 71 -27.36 15.26 -10.11
CA ARG A 71 -28.53 16.02 -10.57
C ARG A 71 -29.48 16.32 -9.42
N GLU A 72 -29.77 15.34 -8.57
CA GLU A 72 -30.58 15.52 -7.35
C GLU A 72 -29.95 16.55 -6.40
N TYR A 73 -28.63 16.54 -6.23
CA TYR A 73 -27.93 17.56 -5.43
C TYR A 73 -28.10 18.97 -5.99
N ASN A 74 -28.14 19.13 -7.31
CA ASN A 74 -28.31 20.44 -7.94
C ASN A 74 -29.75 20.96 -7.85
N GLU A 75 -30.72 20.06 -7.74
CA GLU A 75 -32.14 20.38 -7.50
C GLU A 75 -32.39 20.85 -6.06
N ILE A 76 -31.67 20.27 -5.08
CA ILE A 76 -31.80 20.61 -3.66
C ILE A 76 -30.96 21.84 -3.29
N VAL A 77 -29.74 21.91 -3.81
CA VAL A 77 -28.77 22.97 -3.53
C VAL A 77 -28.35 23.60 -4.83
N LYS A 78 -28.53 24.92 -4.96
CA LYS A 78 -28.05 25.68 -6.12
C LYS A 78 -26.55 25.43 -6.32
N ASP A 79 -26.17 25.02 -7.53
CA ASP A 79 -24.80 24.69 -7.93
C ASP A 79 -24.15 23.60 -7.05
N GLY A 80 -24.96 22.71 -6.47
CA GLY A 80 -24.52 21.65 -5.57
C GLY A 80 -23.56 20.65 -6.22
N ALA A 81 -23.81 20.30 -7.48
CA ALA A 81 -22.94 19.42 -8.26
C ALA A 81 -21.53 20.03 -8.46
N GLU A 82 -21.46 21.32 -8.78
CA GLU A 82 -20.19 22.05 -8.99
C GLU A 82 -19.38 22.15 -7.70
N GLN A 83 -20.05 22.39 -6.57
CA GLN A 83 -19.40 22.41 -5.26
C GLN A 83 -18.80 21.05 -4.88
N ILE A 84 -19.50 19.96 -5.18
CA ILE A 84 -18.99 18.60 -4.93
C ILE A 84 -17.76 18.33 -5.81
N MET A 85 -17.85 18.61 -7.11
CA MET A 85 -16.73 18.45 -8.05
C MET A 85 -15.50 19.25 -7.61
N THR A 86 -15.69 20.51 -7.24
CA THR A 86 -14.61 21.40 -6.76
C THR A 86 -13.97 20.89 -5.47
N ARG A 87 -14.77 20.37 -4.52
CA ARG A 87 -14.24 19.80 -3.28
C ARG A 87 -13.44 18.52 -3.56
N SER A 88 -13.94 17.66 -4.44
CA SER A 88 -13.23 16.43 -4.84
C SER A 88 -11.93 16.74 -5.60
N GLU A 89 -11.92 17.75 -6.46
CA GLU A 89 -10.69 18.20 -7.15
C GLU A 89 -9.66 18.74 -6.15
N LYS A 90 -10.08 19.57 -5.19
CA LYS A 90 -9.19 20.08 -4.14
C LYS A 90 -8.61 18.95 -3.27
N GLU A 91 -9.42 17.96 -2.93
CA GLU A 91 -8.97 16.79 -2.18
C GLU A 91 -7.96 15.96 -2.99
N GLN A 92 -8.23 15.74 -4.28
CA GLN A 92 -7.27 15.09 -5.18
C GLN A 92 -5.97 15.87 -5.30
N ALA A 93 -6.05 17.18 -5.52
CA ALA A 93 -4.88 18.06 -5.58
C ALA A 93 -4.07 18.05 -4.27
N HIS A 94 -4.74 18.00 -3.11
CA HIS A 94 -4.07 17.85 -1.82
C HIS A 94 -3.33 16.53 -1.71
N ARG A 95 -3.99 15.41 -2.06
CA ARG A 95 -3.39 14.07 -2.05
C ARG A 95 -2.21 13.97 -3.02
N HIS A 96 -2.33 14.50 -4.23
CA HIS A 96 -1.23 14.58 -5.18
C HIS A 96 -0.10 15.48 -4.69
N GLY A 97 -0.42 16.60 -4.04
CA GLY A 97 0.56 17.48 -3.41
C GLY A 97 1.35 16.77 -2.32
N LEU A 98 0.70 15.96 -1.48
CA LEU A 98 1.37 15.16 -0.45
C LEU A 98 2.23 14.04 -1.05
N GLN A 99 1.74 13.35 -2.08
CA GLN A 99 2.51 12.34 -2.81
C GLN A 99 3.77 12.96 -3.43
N ASN A 100 3.63 14.08 -4.14
CA ASN A 100 4.76 14.78 -4.75
C ASN A 100 5.76 15.26 -3.69
N LYS A 101 5.30 15.88 -2.60
CA LYS A 101 6.19 16.30 -1.50
C LYS A 101 6.94 15.12 -0.88
N THR A 102 6.29 13.97 -0.75
CA THR A 102 6.91 12.76 -0.22
C THR A 102 7.96 12.21 -1.18
N VAL A 103 7.65 12.15 -2.48
CA VAL A 103 8.58 11.71 -3.53
C VAL A 103 9.78 12.67 -3.62
N THR A 104 9.55 13.97 -3.72
CA THR A 104 10.62 14.98 -3.75
C THR A 104 11.44 14.96 -2.47
N GLY A 105 10.80 14.86 -1.31
CA GLY A 105 11.49 14.78 -0.02
C GLY A 105 12.38 13.54 0.11
N ASN A 106 11.97 12.41 -0.45
CA ASN A 106 12.79 11.19 -0.49
C ASN A 106 13.97 11.36 -1.46
N ILE A 107 13.74 11.88 -2.66
CA ILE A 107 14.81 12.16 -3.64
C ILE A 107 15.86 13.11 -3.06
N ASP A 108 15.45 14.15 -2.35
CA ASP A 108 16.37 15.12 -1.76
C ASP A 108 17.18 14.54 -0.61
N LYS A 109 16.59 13.63 0.18
CA LYS A 109 17.33 12.86 1.22
C LYS A 109 18.37 11.94 0.57
N ASP A 110 18.00 11.22 -0.47
CA ASP A 110 18.89 10.31 -1.19
C ASP A 110 20.07 11.07 -1.80
N LYS A 111 19.80 12.22 -2.46
CA LYS A 111 20.84 13.10 -3.01
C LYS A 111 21.81 13.60 -1.95
N ARG A 112 21.31 14.03 -0.78
CA ARG A 112 22.16 14.47 0.34
C ARG A 112 23.01 13.32 0.87
N GLY A 113 22.45 12.13 1.01
CA GLY A 113 23.19 10.93 1.41
C GLY A 113 24.32 10.58 0.43
N GLN A 114 24.03 10.58 -0.87
CA GLN A 114 25.04 10.36 -1.91
C GLN A 114 26.17 11.39 -1.90
N TRP A 115 25.83 12.68 -1.70
CA TRP A 115 26.84 13.73 -1.58
C TRP A 115 27.74 13.57 -0.35
N MET A 116 27.18 13.21 0.81
CA MET A 116 27.98 12.95 2.01
C MET A 116 28.90 11.74 1.83
N ALA A 117 28.39 10.67 1.22
CA ALA A 117 29.20 9.49 0.88
C ALA A 117 30.35 9.85 -0.07
N PHE A 118 30.07 10.64 -1.12
CA PHE A 118 31.09 11.11 -2.06
C PHE A 118 32.21 11.90 -1.36
N ILE A 119 31.86 12.83 -0.47
CA ILE A 119 32.84 13.62 0.29
C ILE A 119 33.72 12.71 1.16
N ILE A 120 33.12 11.74 1.86
CA ILE A 120 33.85 10.80 2.72
C ILE A 120 34.82 9.95 1.90
N THR A 121 34.36 9.37 0.78
CA THR A 121 35.19 8.59 -0.13
C THR A 121 36.38 9.40 -0.66
N VAL A 122 36.14 10.62 -1.12
CA VAL A 122 37.21 11.51 -1.59
C VAL A 122 38.23 11.80 -0.47
N LEU A 123 37.76 12.03 0.75
CA LEU A 123 38.63 12.30 1.89
C LEU A 123 39.51 11.09 2.24
N ILE A 124 38.94 9.87 2.22
CA ILE A 124 39.69 8.62 2.44
C ILE A 124 40.74 8.41 1.34
N LEU A 125 40.40 8.67 0.07
CA LEU A 125 41.34 8.57 -1.06
C LEU A 125 42.51 9.56 -0.94
N VAL A 126 42.25 10.79 -0.50
CA VAL A 126 43.31 11.79 -0.23
C VAL A 126 44.23 11.30 0.88
N ILE A 127 43.68 10.79 1.98
CA ILE A 127 44.48 10.22 3.08
C ILE A 127 45.32 9.04 2.57
N ALA A 128 44.73 8.11 1.81
CA ALA A 128 45.44 6.95 1.27
C ALA A 128 46.60 7.38 0.35
N THR A 129 46.41 8.42 -0.46
CA THR A 129 47.45 8.97 -1.34
C THR A 129 48.60 9.58 -0.54
N ILE A 130 48.31 10.30 0.55
CA ILE A 130 49.33 10.85 1.45
C ILE A 130 50.13 9.72 2.11
N PHE A 131 49.48 8.64 2.55
CA PHE A 131 50.15 7.48 3.13
C PHE A 131 51.03 6.73 2.12
N ALA A 132 50.56 6.59 0.87
CA ALA A 132 51.33 6.02 -0.22
C ALA A 132 52.60 6.85 -0.46
N TRP A 133 52.50 8.17 -0.45
CA TRP A 133 53.64 9.06 -0.67
C TRP A 133 54.67 9.02 0.47
N LYS A 134 54.22 8.80 1.72
CA LYS A 134 55.12 8.54 2.86
C LYS A 134 55.78 7.15 2.85
N GLY A 135 55.56 6.35 1.80
CA GLY A 135 56.16 5.03 1.63
C GLY A 135 55.45 3.89 2.36
N ASN A 136 54.30 4.16 2.99
CA ASN A 136 53.53 3.14 3.69
C ASN A 136 52.50 2.47 2.77
N THR A 137 53.02 1.70 1.81
CA THR A 137 52.23 1.10 0.71
C THR A 137 51.23 0.05 1.19
N VAL A 138 51.51 -0.67 2.28
CA VAL A 138 50.59 -1.67 2.85
C VAL A 138 49.31 -1.02 3.35
N PHE A 139 49.41 0.08 4.11
CA PHE A 139 48.24 0.80 4.61
C PHE A 139 47.47 1.52 3.50
N ALA A 140 48.17 2.06 2.50
CA ALA A 140 47.50 2.65 1.34
C ALA A 140 46.73 1.59 0.54
N GLY A 141 47.32 0.40 0.32
CA GLY A 141 46.70 -0.68 -0.42
C GLY A 141 45.44 -1.24 0.27
N THR A 142 45.47 -1.41 1.60
CA THR A 142 44.29 -1.87 2.35
C THR A 142 43.15 -0.86 2.30
N LEU A 143 43.44 0.43 2.48
CA LEU A 143 42.43 1.49 2.40
C LEU A 143 41.75 1.54 1.02
N ILE A 144 42.52 1.51 -0.06
CA ILE A 144 41.97 1.52 -1.42
C ILE A 144 41.10 0.28 -1.67
N THR A 145 41.54 -0.90 -1.22
CA THR A 145 40.79 -2.15 -1.44
C THR A 145 39.46 -2.14 -0.69
N ILE A 146 39.44 -1.69 0.57
CA ILE A 146 38.22 -1.58 1.38
C ILE A 146 37.25 -0.58 0.75
N ASP A 147 37.75 0.57 0.31
CA ASP A 147 36.94 1.60 -0.35
C ASP A 147 36.31 1.09 -1.65
N LEU A 148 37.09 0.35 -2.46
CA LEU A 148 36.59 -0.26 -3.71
C LEU A 148 35.48 -1.29 -3.46
N ILE A 149 35.66 -2.16 -2.46
CA ILE A 149 34.65 -3.15 -2.07
C ILE A 149 33.39 -2.45 -1.56
N GLY A 150 33.54 -1.43 -0.71
CA GLY A 150 32.43 -0.64 -0.18
C GLY A 150 31.62 0.04 -1.28
N LEU A 151 32.29 0.70 -2.23
CA LEU A 151 31.65 1.32 -3.38
C LEU A 151 30.93 0.26 -4.24
N ALA A 152 31.59 -0.87 -4.56
CA ALA A 152 30.98 -1.94 -5.33
C ALA A 152 29.70 -2.48 -4.66
N SER A 153 29.73 -2.70 -3.34
CA SER A 153 28.55 -3.13 -2.57
C SER A 153 27.40 -2.11 -2.64
N VAL A 154 27.68 -0.81 -2.50
CA VAL A 154 26.67 0.25 -2.60
C VAL A 154 26.06 0.31 -4.01
N PHE A 155 26.88 0.21 -5.05
CA PHE A 155 26.39 0.19 -6.44
C PHE A 155 25.50 -1.03 -6.72
N ILE A 156 25.87 -2.21 -6.20
CA ILE A 156 25.05 -3.43 -6.35
C ILE A 156 23.71 -3.29 -5.61
N MET A 157 23.72 -2.77 -4.37
CA MET A 157 22.50 -2.56 -3.58
C MET A 157 21.58 -1.49 -4.21
N GLY A 158 22.16 -0.41 -4.75
CA GLY A 158 21.42 0.64 -5.44
C GLY A 158 20.71 0.13 -6.70
N ARG A 159 21.31 -0.82 -7.41
CA ARG A 159 20.72 -1.48 -8.58
C ARG A 159 19.50 -2.34 -8.23
N THR A 160 19.58 -3.12 -7.14
CA THR A 160 18.52 -4.08 -6.77
C THR A 160 17.33 -3.43 -6.08
N SER A 161 17.48 -2.19 -5.60
CA SER A 161 16.41 -1.40 -4.97
C SER A 161 15.43 -0.76 -5.96
N SER A 162 15.53 -1.06 -7.26
CA SER A 162 14.46 -0.72 -8.20
C SER A 162 13.18 -1.39 -7.68
N PRO A 163 12.11 -0.64 -7.37
CA PRO A 163 10.88 -1.23 -6.87
C PRO A 163 10.30 -2.09 -8.00
N GLN A 164 10.65 -3.38 -7.99
CA GLN A 164 9.84 -4.43 -8.57
C GLN A 164 8.46 -4.21 -7.97
N ARG A 165 7.54 -3.63 -8.76
CA ARG A 165 6.11 -3.75 -8.49
C ARG A 165 5.88 -5.26 -8.41
N LYS A 166 5.89 -5.82 -7.19
CA LYS A 166 5.32 -7.14 -6.98
C LYS A 166 3.92 -7.06 -7.60
N PRO A 167 3.59 -7.83 -8.63
CA PRO A 167 2.19 -8.00 -8.96
C PRO A 167 1.55 -8.44 -7.65
N LYS A 168 0.58 -7.66 -7.17
CA LYS A 168 -0.39 -8.24 -6.25
C LYS A 168 -0.96 -9.39 -7.05
N ASN A 169 -0.69 -10.62 -6.61
CA ASN A 169 -1.54 -11.71 -7.01
C ASN A 169 -2.91 -11.29 -6.49
N ASP A 170 -3.76 -10.91 -7.41
CA ASP A 170 -5.19 -10.95 -7.22
C ASP A 170 -5.52 -12.46 -7.15
N GLU A 171 -5.17 -13.06 -6.01
CA GLU A 171 -5.57 -14.39 -5.56
C GLU A 171 -6.48 -14.13 -4.36
N GLU A 172 -7.72 -13.81 -4.67
CA GLU A 172 -8.94 -14.00 -3.86
C GLU A 172 -10.12 -13.62 -4.76
N ASP A 173 -10.54 -14.59 -5.55
CA ASP A 173 -11.92 -15.14 -5.68
C ASP A 173 -12.05 -15.93 -7.00
#